data_AF-A0A5N5DLV4-F1
#
_entry.id   AF-A0A5N5DLV4-F1
#
_cell.length_a   1.000
_cell.length_b   1.000
_cell.length_c   1.000
_cell.angle_alpha   90.00
_cell.angle_beta   90.00
_cell.angle_gamma   90.00
#
_symmetry.space_group_name_H-M   'P 1'
#
loop_
_entity.id
_entity.type
_entity.pdbx_description
1 polymer ?
#
loop_
_entity_poly.entity_id
_entity_poly.type
_entity_poly.pdbx_seq_one_letter_code
_entity_poly.pdbx_strand_id
1 'polypeptide(L)'
;MESKKANFPFISSAIDDLIAVSSSAQPSLTCGFLSRHFDDFSTLNRDAILCGSSLFGQAGSEDQQPFDDECDRQMSAKLHVLNGVPMEPSKRGANPVHSYARSRVYDLRRYTDDTLWGPFMDDGSQRVDWEKLESILIVLSHNINRFCERTYGRFRPIWNVPFTGVSTNSFRSKPPFRFEDNDEDDDSGMSEAMHIITPATSTDAPNFQRVDSLLNNAGLFLEEQDPYGVTGTWARIVCFLDYTDLYHFNFENDPVPDDQPREPISTQEAIRFITLNLRVRRIEPPGPGDGQELPVVHFTGTSRSMHASWDPNANSKIRGTVRQTPEGHVRWTSFSIFHGEERWRSECVQVGGLRSARGMLGTWFDKDYSPEGPAGPTAFWKISDSLIKSDQNPPLLPLS
;
A
#
# COMPACT_ATOMS: atom_id res chain seq x y z
N MET A 1 28.73 -1.99 13.80
CA MET A 1 27.69 -1.07 13.31
C MET A 1 28.29 0.02 12.43
N GLU A 2 29.29 0.76 12.92
CA GLU A 2 29.99 1.84 12.20
C GLU A 2 30.45 1.47 10.78
N SER A 3 31.12 0.32 10.61
CA SER A 3 31.56 -0.13 9.28
C SER A 3 30.40 -0.31 8.28
N LYS A 4 29.21 -0.72 8.73
CA LYS A 4 28.02 -0.83 7.85
C LYS A 4 27.51 0.54 7.44
N LYS A 5 27.39 1.45 8.41
CA LYS A 5 26.98 2.85 8.15
C LYS A 5 27.96 3.56 7.22
N ALA A 6 29.26 3.41 7.43
CA ALA A 6 30.30 4.01 6.59
C ALA A 6 30.30 3.50 5.13
N ASN A 7 29.78 2.29 4.89
CA ASN A 7 29.67 1.69 3.55
C ASN A 7 28.22 1.69 3.04
N PHE A 8 27.31 2.41 3.70
CA PHE A 8 25.88 2.35 3.41
C PHE A 8 25.53 2.72 1.96
N PRO A 9 26.09 3.78 1.33
CA PRO A 9 25.79 4.11 -0.06
C PRO A 9 26.10 2.96 -1.03
N PHE A 10 27.23 2.27 -0.82
CA PHE A 10 27.61 1.11 -1.61
C PHE A 10 26.64 -0.06 -1.39
N ILE A 11 26.26 -0.34 -0.14
CA ILE A 11 25.31 -1.42 0.19
C ILE A 11 23.95 -1.14 -0.45
N SER A 12 23.45 0.09 -0.34
CA SER A 12 22.17 0.51 -0.91
C SER A 12 22.16 0.32 -2.43
N SER A 13 23.18 0.85 -3.12
CA SER A 13 23.35 0.70 -4.56
C SER A 13 23.42 -0.78 -5.00
N ALA A 14 24.20 -1.60 -4.28
CA ALA A 14 24.30 -3.03 -4.58
C ALA A 14 22.96 -3.77 -4.39
N ILE A 15 22.15 -3.38 -3.40
CA ILE A 15 20.80 -3.96 -3.20
C ILE A 15 19.87 -3.55 -4.35
N ASP A 16 19.90 -2.29 -4.76
CA ASP A 16 19.13 -1.81 -5.91
C ASP A 16 19.48 -2.58 -7.19
N ASP A 17 20.78 -2.74 -7.48
CA ASP A 17 21.27 -3.53 -8.62
C ASP A 17 20.78 -4.98 -8.55
N LEU A 18 20.91 -5.62 -7.38
CA LEU A 18 20.44 -6.98 -7.14
C LEU A 18 18.93 -7.10 -7.40
N ILE A 19 18.12 -6.16 -6.90
CA ILE A 19 16.66 -6.16 -7.11
C ILE A 19 16.33 -5.96 -8.59
N ALA A 20 17.04 -5.07 -9.29
CA ALA A 20 16.83 -4.76 -10.69
C ALA A 20 17.09 -5.96 -11.61
N VAL A 21 18.11 -6.77 -11.30
CA VAL A 21 18.45 -7.98 -12.08
C VAL A 21 17.74 -9.25 -11.57
N SER A 22 17.01 -9.16 -10.46
CA SER A 22 16.32 -10.32 -9.86
C SER A 22 15.25 -10.86 -10.80
N SER A 23 15.33 -12.16 -11.07
CA SER A 23 14.31 -12.87 -11.84
C SER A 23 12.95 -12.85 -11.12
N SER A 24 11.87 -12.78 -11.89
CA SER A 24 10.52 -12.99 -11.37
C SER A 24 10.19 -14.47 -11.09
N ALA A 25 11.10 -15.39 -11.42
CA ALA A 25 10.96 -16.81 -11.08
C ALA A 25 10.99 -17.02 -9.56
N GLN A 26 10.15 -17.93 -9.08
CA GLN A 26 10.07 -18.29 -7.66
C GLN A 26 10.64 -19.69 -7.42
N PRO A 27 11.41 -19.89 -6.32
CA PRO A 27 11.87 -18.87 -5.38
C PRO A 27 12.98 -17.98 -5.98
N SER A 28 12.90 -16.66 -5.78
CA SER A 28 13.99 -15.77 -6.19
C SER A 28 15.21 -15.96 -5.27
N LEU A 29 16.34 -16.38 -5.85
CA LEU A 29 17.61 -16.52 -5.14
C LEU A 29 18.08 -15.19 -4.55
N THR A 30 17.86 -14.08 -5.27
CA THR A 30 18.20 -12.74 -4.81
C THR A 30 17.33 -12.34 -3.62
N CYS A 31 16.01 -12.49 -3.72
CA CYS A 31 15.13 -12.21 -2.58
C CYS A 31 15.52 -13.08 -1.39
N GLY A 32 15.76 -14.38 -1.59
CA GLY A 32 16.19 -15.28 -0.51
C GLY A 32 17.56 -14.93 0.09
N PHE A 33 18.49 -14.35 -0.68
CA PHE A 33 19.75 -13.78 -0.16
C PHE A 33 19.48 -12.55 0.70
N LEU A 34 18.72 -11.58 0.19
CA LEU A 34 18.40 -10.35 0.92
C LEU A 34 17.59 -10.65 2.18
N SER A 35 16.59 -11.53 2.12
CA SER A 35 15.79 -11.90 3.29
C SER A 35 16.65 -12.47 4.42
N ARG A 36 17.63 -13.33 4.13
CA ARG A 36 18.56 -13.87 5.14
C ARG A 36 19.45 -12.81 5.79
N HIS A 37 19.69 -11.70 5.11
CA HIS A 37 20.50 -10.59 5.63
C HIS A 37 19.67 -9.52 6.32
N PHE A 38 18.35 -9.54 6.23
CA PHE A 38 17.46 -8.54 6.84
C PHE A 38 16.23 -9.16 7.50
N ASP A 39 16.31 -10.43 7.89
CA ASP A 39 15.29 -11.09 8.70
C ASP A 39 15.33 -10.61 10.15
N ASP A 40 14.39 -11.10 10.96
CA ASP A 40 14.29 -10.75 12.37
C ASP A 40 15.50 -11.20 13.21
N PHE A 41 16.31 -12.14 12.71
CA PHE A 41 17.53 -12.59 13.37
C PHE A 41 18.74 -11.69 13.04
N SER A 42 18.68 -10.93 11.94
CA SER A 42 19.74 -10.02 11.49
C SER A 42 19.56 -8.58 12.02
N THR A 43 19.39 -8.45 13.35
CA THR A 43 19.12 -7.17 14.02
C THR A 43 20.16 -6.09 13.68
N LEU A 44 21.45 -6.45 13.62
CA LEU A 44 22.52 -5.50 13.29
C LEU A 44 22.36 -4.87 11.90
N ASN A 45 21.91 -5.62 10.89
CA ASN A 45 21.68 -5.06 9.57
C ASN A 45 20.44 -4.17 9.56
N ARG A 46 19.37 -4.62 10.21
CA ARG A 46 18.13 -3.84 10.33
C ARG A 46 18.37 -2.51 11.04
N ASP A 47 18.97 -2.55 12.22
CA ASP A 47 19.21 -1.35 13.04
C ASP A 47 20.19 -0.38 12.35
N ALA A 48 21.23 -0.90 11.69
CA ALA A 48 22.25 -0.05 11.07
C ALA A 48 21.86 0.52 9.69
N ILE A 49 21.02 -0.18 8.93
CA ILE A 49 20.77 0.10 7.50
C ILE A 49 19.32 0.52 7.26
N LEU A 50 18.35 -0.07 7.96
CA LEU A 50 16.92 0.16 7.74
C LEU A 50 16.31 1.12 8.77
N CYS A 51 17.02 1.43 9.86
CA CYS A 51 16.61 2.41 10.87
C CYS A 51 17.39 3.73 10.77
N GLY A 52 17.77 4.13 9.55
CA GLY A 52 18.59 5.31 9.29
C GLY A 52 17.82 6.56 8.87
N SER A 53 16.48 6.51 8.79
CA SER A 53 15.68 7.69 8.50
C SER A 53 15.56 8.63 9.72
N SER A 54 15.15 9.87 9.47
CA SER A 54 14.90 10.88 10.49
C SER A 54 13.83 10.46 11.52
N LEU A 55 12.95 9.51 11.17
CA LEU A 55 11.96 8.94 12.09
C LEU A 55 12.64 8.33 13.32
N PHE A 56 13.77 7.66 13.12
CA PHE A 56 14.50 6.96 14.17
C PHE A 56 15.30 7.91 15.07
N GLY A 57 15.39 9.21 14.75
CA GLY A 57 15.94 10.21 15.66
C GLY A 57 15.10 10.38 16.94
N GLN A 58 13.77 10.25 16.82
CA GLN A 58 12.85 10.33 17.96
C GLN A 58 12.35 8.94 18.39
N ALA A 59 12.14 8.04 17.43
CA ALA A 59 11.54 6.73 17.69
C ALA A 59 12.58 5.61 17.94
N GLY A 60 13.84 5.82 17.57
CA GLY A 60 14.88 4.81 17.63
C GLY A 60 15.44 4.56 19.04
N SER A 61 16.17 3.46 19.17
CA SER A 61 17.02 3.14 20.32
C SER A 61 18.46 3.63 20.13
N GLU A 62 19.35 3.41 21.11
CA GLU A 62 20.79 3.76 21.01
C GLU A 62 21.46 3.20 19.74
N ASP A 63 21.00 2.03 19.27
CA ASP A 63 21.55 1.38 18.06
C ASP A 63 20.86 1.85 16.76
N GLN A 64 19.70 2.50 16.86
CA GLN A 64 18.87 2.92 15.73
C GLN A 64 18.89 4.44 15.67
N GLN A 65 19.79 4.97 14.86
CA GLN A 65 20.04 6.40 14.75
C GLN A 65 20.02 6.81 13.29
N PRO A 66 19.48 8.00 12.97
CA PRO A 66 19.44 8.50 11.62
C PRO A 66 20.84 8.63 11.01
N PHE A 67 20.91 8.62 9.68
CA PHE A 67 22.09 9.12 8.98
C PHE A 67 22.14 10.66 9.03
N ASP A 68 23.35 11.22 8.98
CA ASP A 68 23.57 12.66 9.02
C ASP A 68 23.11 13.33 7.71
N ASP A 69 23.37 12.68 6.58
CA ASP A 69 23.02 13.16 5.24
C ASP A 69 21.60 12.74 4.82
N GLU A 70 20.86 13.68 4.24
CA GLU A 70 19.46 13.44 3.82
C GLU A 70 19.34 12.38 2.73
N CYS A 71 20.28 12.31 1.79
CA CYS A 71 20.25 11.31 0.72
C CYS A 71 20.39 9.90 1.31
N ASP A 72 21.29 9.73 2.28
CA ASP A 72 21.45 8.46 3.00
C ASP A 72 20.20 8.10 3.81
N ARG A 73 19.54 9.09 4.45
CA ARG A 73 18.27 8.85 5.13
C ARG A 73 17.16 8.38 4.18
N GLN A 74 17.01 9.04 3.03
CA GLN A 74 16.03 8.67 1.99
C GLN A 74 16.33 7.28 1.42
N MET A 75 17.60 6.94 1.17
CA MET A 75 18.01 5.60 0.76
C MET A 75 17.70 4.54 1.83
N SER A 76 17.91 4.85 3.11
CA SER A 76 17.62 3.94 4.22
C SER A 76 16.12 3.64 4.30
N ALA A 77 15.30 4.69 4.25
CA ALA A 77 13.84 4.57 4.23
C ALA A 77 13.35 3.79 3.00
N LYS A 78 13.93 4.03 1.81
CA LYS A 78 13.65 3.25 0.59
C LYS A 78 13.90 1.76 0.81
N LEU A 79 15.06 1.39 1.35
CA LEU A 79 15.40 -0.01 1.62
C LEU A 79 14.45 -0.64 2.63
N HIS A 80 14.00 0.10 3.65
CA HIS A 80 12.99 -0.38 4.58
C HIS A 80 11.63 -0.61 3.90
N VAL A 81 11.22 0.30 3.00
CA VAL A 81 10.01 0.12 2.18
C VAL A 81 10.10 -1.11 1.28
N LEU A 82 11.25 -1.36 0.64
CA LEU A 82 11.48 -2.53 -0.21
C LEU A 82 11.58 -3.84 0.60
N ASN A 83 12.21 -3.78 1.78
CA ASN A 83 12.21 -4.86 2.76
C ASN A 83 10.76 -5.21 3.11
N GLY A 84 9.92 -4.20 3.34
CA GLY A 84 8.47 -4.36 3.48
C GLY A 84 8.07 -5.15 4.70
N VAL A 85 8.85 -5.17 5.78
CA VAL A 85 8.47 -5.72 7.09
C VAL A 85 8.61 -4.59 8.11
N PRO A 86 7.58 -4.31 8.93
CA PRO A 86 7.63 -3.23 9.90
C PRO A 86 8.75 -3.43 10.93
N MET A 87 9.46 -2.35 11.22
CA MET A 87 10.41 -2.26 12.32
C MET A 87 9.67 -1.82 13.59
N GLU A 88 9.20 -2.77 14.39
CA GLU A 88 8.82 -2.47 15.78
C GLU A 88 10.00 -2.85 16.68
N PRO A 89 10.53 -1.93 17.50
CA PRO A 89 11.68 -2.22 18.32
C PRO A 89 11.31 -3.26 19.38
N SER A 90 11.99 -4.40 19.35
CA SER A 90 11.77 -5.51 20.29
C SER A 90 12.32 -5.22 21.71
N LYS A 91 13.03 -4.11 21.91
CA LYS A 91 13.74 -3.81 23.17
C LYS A 91 12.81 -3.11 24.16
N ARG A 92 12.79 -3.58 25.42
CA ARG A 92 12.09 -2.91 26.52
C ARG A 92 12.58 -1.47 26.66
N GLY A 93 11.65 -0.51 26.70
CA GLY A 93 11.95 0.92 26.84
C GLY A 93 12.14 1.68 25.52
N ALA A 94 12.07 1.01 24.37
CA ALA A 94 12.05 1.69 23.08
C ALA A 94 10.71 2.39 22.85
N ASN A 95 10.78 3.52 22.17
CA ASN A 95 9.61 4.29 21.78
C ASN A 95 8.75 3.51 20.76
N PRO A 96 7.41 3.59 20.83
CA PRO A 96 6.54 2.93 19.87
C PRO A 96 6.66 3.61 18.49
N VAL A 97 7.42 3.02 17.57
CA VAL A 97 7.77 3.64 16.27
C VAL A 97 6.52 4.02 15.48
N HIS A 98 5.48 3.20 15.52
CA HIS A 98 4.22 3.50 14.83
C HIS A 98 3.56 4.80 15.31
N SER A 99 3.73 5.23 16.57
CA SER A 99 3.13 6.49 17.06
C SER A 99 3.81 7.73 16.49
N TYR A 100 5.12 7.66 16.23
CA TYR A 100 5.88 8.72 15.55
C TYR A 100 5.65 8.69 14.04
N ALA A 101 5.56 7.49 13.45
CA ALA A 101 5.17 7.35 12.04
C ALA A 101 3.76 7.92 11.81
N ARG A 102 2.84 7.65 12.74
CA ARG A 102 1.47 8.18 12.74
C ARG A 102 1.45 9.71 12.81
N SER A 103 2.23 10.33 13.70
CA SER A 103 2.29 11.79 13.78
C SER A 103 2.76 12.41 12.47
N ARG A 104 3.76 11.81 11.80
CA ARG A 104 4.22 12.24 10.47
C ARG A 104 3.19 12.02 9.36
N VAL A 105 2.41 10.94 9.41
CA VAL A 105 1.39 10.65 8.40
C VAL A 105 0.22 11.63 8.50
N TYR A 106 -0.25 11.93 9.71
CA TYR A 106 -1.43 12.77 9.95
C TYR A 106 -1.12 14.27 10.18
N ASP A 107 0.15 14.68 10.05
CA ASP A 107 0.53 16.09 10.01
C ASP A 107 0.09 16.72 8.69
N LEU A 108 -0.98 17.52 8.72
CA LEU A 108 -1.61 18.11 7.55
C LEU A 108 -0.75 19.17 6.87
N ARG A 109 0.27 19.71 7.56
CA ARG A 109 1.27 20.63 6.98
C ARG A 109 2.06 20.00 5.82
N ARG A 110 2.11 18.67 5.75
CA ARG A 110 2.83 17.90 4.72
C ARG A 110 1.99 17.61 3.46
N TYR A 111 0.74 18.04 3.43
CA TYR A 111 -0.17 17.83 2.30
C TYR A 111 -0.31 19.16 1.55
N THR A 112 0.52 19.35 0.54
CA THR A 112 0.61 20.59 -0.22
C THR A 112 0.54 20.30 -1.71
N ASP A 113 0.32 21.34 -2.51
CA ASP A 113 0.37 21.22 -3.96
C ASP A 113 1.75 20.77 -4.45
N ASP A 114 2.82 21.19 -3.76
CA ASP A 114 4.21 20.83 -4.08
C ASP A 114 4.51 19.36 -3.79
N THR A 115 4.00 18.81 -2.67
CA THR A 115 4.08 17.36 -2.39
C THR A 115 3.05 16.55 -3.19
N LEU A 116 2.25 17.23 -4.01
CA LEU A 116 1.14 16.65 -4.77
C LEU A 116 0.14 15.90 -3.87
N TRP A 117 0.06 16.29 -2.60
CA TRP A 117 -0.70 15.62 -1.54
C TRP A 117 -0.35 14.14 -1.33
N GLY A 118 0.80 13.71 -1.86
CA GLY A 118 1.30 12.33 -1.86
C GLY A 118 2.66 12.22 -1.16
N PRO A 119 3.30 11.05 -1.22
CA PRO A 119 4.65 10.83 -0.71
C PRO A 119 5.70 11.32 -1.72
N PHE A 120 5.65 12.60 -2.12
CA PHE A 120 6.60 13.22 -3.03
C PHE A 120 7.32 14.39 -2.34
N MET A 121 8.55 14.64 -2.76
CA MET A 121 9.32 15.80 -2.33
C MET A 121 8.61 17.10 -2.78
N ASP A 122 8.72 18.15 -1.97
CA ASP A 122 8.17 19.50 -2.21
C ASP A 122 9.08 20.39 -3.08
N ASP A 123 10.13 19.82 -3.66
CA ASP A 123 11.11 20.51 -4.52
C ASP A 123 10.68 20.58 -6.01
N GLY A 124 9.47 20.11 -6.33
CA GLY A 124 8.92 20.05 -7.68
C GLY A 124 9.50 18.94 -8.57
N SER A 125 10.46 18.14 -8.08
CA SER A 125 11.07 17.04 -8.84
C SER A 125 10.13 15.85 -9.05
N GLN A 126 9.11 15.72 -8.19
CA GLN A 126 8.30 14.50 -8.06
C GLN A 126 9.13 13.25 -7.72
N ARG A 127 10.32 13.43 -7.14
CA ARG A 127 11.02 12.35 -6.43
C ARG A 127 10.15 11.88 -5.27
N VAL A 128 10.25 10.60 -4.95
CA VAL A 128 9.52 10.01 -3.82
C VAL A 128 10.17 10.49 -2.53
N ASP A 129 9.35 10.95 -1.58
CA ASP A 129 9.74 11.08 -0.18
C ASP A 129 9.62 9.69 0.47
N TRP A 130 10.75 8.97 0.50
CA TRP A 130 10.82 7.63 1.07
C TRP A 130 10.64 7.63 2.58
N GLU A 131 10.97 8.71 3.29
CA GLU A 131 10.71 8.81 4.74
C GLU A 131 9.21 8.94 5.05
N LYS A 132 8.45 9.66 4.20
CA LYS A 132 6.98 9.64 4.27
C LYS A 132 6.43 8.26 3.93
N LEU A 133 6.95 7.63 2.88
CA LEU A 133 6.48 6.30 2.45
C LEU A 133 6.78 5.20 3.48
N GLU A 134 7.93 5.27 4.16
CA GLU A 134 8.28 4.43 5.30
C GLU A 134 7.27 4.59 6.45
N SER A 135 6.93 5.83 6.77
CA SER A 135 5.94 6.11 7.84
C SER A 135 4.56 5.55 7.48
N ILE A 136 4.16 5.67 6.21
CA ILE A 136 2.94 5.05 5.68
C ILE A 136 2.99 3.52 5.82
N LEU A 137 4.09 2.89 5.42
CA LEU A 137 4.28 1.43 5.56
C LEU A 137 4.13 0.99 7.02
N ILE A 138 4.79 1.68 7.96
CA ILE A 138 4.75 1.35 9.39
C ILE A 138 3.33 1.46 9.92
N VAL A 139 2.62 2.56 9.64
CA VAL A 139 1.25 2.78 10.13
C VAL A 139 0.29 1.73 9.58
N LEU A 140 0.36 1.43 8.28
CA LEU A 140 -0.50 0.43 7.67
C LEU A 140 -0.19 -0.97 8.20
N SER A 141 1.09 -1.33 8.32
CA SER A 141 1.50 -2.64 8.84
C SER A 141 1.07 -2.84 10.29
N HIS A 142 1.21 -1.81 11.14
CA HIS A 142 0.73 -1.84 12.52
C HIS A 142 -0.77 -2.14 12.59
N ASN A 143 -1.58 -1.44 11.79
CA ASN A 143 -3.03 -1.62 11.77
C ASN A 143 -3.46 -2.98 11.19
N ILE A 144 -2.80 -3.46 10.13
CA ILE A 144 -3.05 -4.80 9.59
C ILE A 144 -2.71 -5.86 10.63
N ASN A 145 -1.56 -5.78 11.29
CA ASN A 145 -1.13 -6.78 12.28
C ASN A 145 -2.12 -6.85 13.46
N ARG A 146 -2.56 -5.69 13.97
CA ARG A 146 -3.61 -5.65 15.00
C ARG A 146 -4.92 -6.27 14.54
N PHE A 147 -5.29 -6.08 13.28
CA PHE A 147 -6.47 -6.75 12.71
C PHE A 147 -6.26 -8.27 12.59
N CYS A 148 -5.09 -8.73 12.13
CA CYS A 148 -4.74 -10.16 12.03
C CYS A 148 -4.78 -10.88 13.38
N GLU A 149 -4.24 -10.26 14.42
CA GLU A 149 -4.27 -10.80 15.79
C GLU A 149 -5.71 -11.02 16.26
N ARG A 150 -6.61 -10.06 15.98
CA ARG A 150 -8.04 -10.15 16.31
C ARG A 150 -8.79 -11.21 15.50
N THR A 151 -8.26 -11.61 14.34
CA THR A 151 -8.85 -12.63 13.46
C THR A 151 -8.17 -14.00 13.60
N TYR A 152 -7.39 -14.21 14.67
CA TYR A 152 -6.68 -15.46 14.96
C TYR A 152 -5.74 -15.91 13.81
N GLY A 153 -5.12 -14.95 13.11
CA GLY A 153 -4.16 -15.25 12.04
C GLY A 153 -4.78 -15.78 10.74
N ARG A 154 -6.10 -15.68 10.57
CA ARG A 154 -6.80 -16.05 9.32
C ARG A 154 -6.44 -15.16 8.13
N PHE A 155 -5.73 -14.06 8.36
CA PHE A 155 -5.20 -13.16 7.32
C PHE A 155 -3.67 -13.10 7.43
N ARG A 156 -2.96 -13.32 6.32
CA ARG A 156 -1.51 -13.05 6.23
C ARG A 156 -1.28 -11.67 5.59
N PRO A 157 -0.61 -10.73 6.28
CA PRO A 157 -0.20 -9.46 5.69
C PRO A 157 0.69 -9.68 4.47
N ILE A 158 0.58 -8.82 3.45
CA ILE A 158 1.47 -8.84 2.27
C ILE A 158 2.89 -8.29 2.55
N TRP A 159 3.10 -7.74 3.74
CA TRP A 159 4.32 -7.06 4.21
C TRP A 159 4.89 -7.75 5.46
N ASN A 160 5.02 -9.07 5.38
CA ASN A 160 5.54 -9.90 6.48
C ASN A 160 6.76 -10.74 6.09
N VAL A 161 7.12 -10.78 4.80
CA VAL A 161 8.33 -11.45 4.32
C VAL A 161 9.27 -10.42 3.68
N PRO A 162 10.53 -10.32 4.14
CA PRO A 162 11.51 -9.38 3.60
C PRO A 162 11.71 -9.56 2.09
N PHE A 163 11.72 -8.45 1.35
CA PHE A 163 11.96 -8.36 -0.11
C PHE A 163 11.07 -9.22 -1.02
N THR A 164 10.05 -9.90 -0.49
CA THR A 164 9.21 -10.81 -1.28
C THR A 164 8.34 -10.03 -2.26
N GLY A 165 8.45 -10.38 -3.54
CA GLY A 165 7.61 -9.79 -4.57
C GLY A 165 8.00 -8.38 -4.98
N VAL A 166 9.23 -7.95 -4.69
CA VAL A 166 9.74 -6.60 -5.04
C VAL A 166 10.20 -6.48 -6.50
N SER A 167 10.58 -7.60 -7.13
CA SER A 167 11.14 -7.61 -8.49
C SER A 167 10.08 -7.27 -9.55
N THR A 168 10.56 -6.74 -10.68
CA THR A 168 9.73 -6.53 -11.87
C THR A 168 9.06 -7.83 -12.30
N ASN A 169 7.78 -7.74 -12.66
CA ASN A 169 6.92 -8.86 -13.01
C ASN A 169 6.83 -9.93 -11.93
N SER A 170 7.01 -9.64 -10.64
CA SER A 170 6.91 -10.70 -9.62
C SER A 170 5.48 -11.11 -9.31
N PHE A 171 4.47 -10.30 -9.66
CA PHE A 171 3.07 -10.69 -9.49
C PHE A 171 2.72 -11.88 -10.38
N ARG A 172 1.94 -12.80 -9.83
CA ARG A 172 1.39 -13.96 -10.54
C ARG A 172 -0.07 -14.10 -10.13
N SER A 173 -0.99 -13.98 -11.08
CA SER A 173 -2.37 -14.36 -10.80
C SER A 173 -2.41 -15.86 -10.54
N LYS A 174 -2.89 -16.25 -9.37
CA LYS A 174 -3.35 -17.61 -9.17
C LYS A 174 -4.62 -17.80 -10.00
N PRO A 175 -4.83 -18.94 -10.68
CA PRO A 175 -6.15 -19.26 -11.22
C PRO A 175 -7.16 -19.17 -10.07
N PRO A 176 -8.42 -18.75 -10.32
CA PRO A 176 -9.43 -18.74 -9.26
C PRO A 176 -9.45 -20.13 -8.62
N PHE A 177 -9.27 -20.18 -7.30
CA PHE A 177 -9.44 -21.43 -6.56
C PHE A 177 -10.85 -21.94 -6.88
N ARG A 178 -10.93 -23.02 -7.67
CA ARG A 178 -12.09 -23.90 -7.63
C ARG A 178 -11.94 -24.62 -6.30
N PHE A 179 -12.83 -24.34 -5.35
CA PHE A 179 -13.14 -25.39 -4.40
C PHE A 179 -13.60 -26.56 -5.28
N GLU A 180 -12.88 -27.67 -5.23
CA GLU A 180 -13.50 -28.94 -5.64
C GLU A 180 -14.72 -29.05 -4.72
N ASP A 181 -15.90 -29.21 -5.32
CA ASP A 181 -17.13 -29.52 -4.59
C ASP A 181 -16.92 -30.90 -3.94
N ASN A 182 -16.17 -30.94 -2.84
CA ASN A 182 -16.11 -32.09 -1.95
C ASN A 182 -17.27 -31.90 -0.97
N ASP A 183 -18.39 -32.53 -1.30
CA ASP A 183 -19.61 -32.58 -0.50
C ASP A 183 -19.44 -33.29 0.87
N GLU A 184 -18.22 -33.46 1.39
CA GLU A 184 -17.95 -34.29 2.58
C GLU A 184 -17.10 -33.64 3.69
N ASP A 185 -16.65 -32.38 3.57
CA ASP A 185 -15.99 -31.69 4.70
C ASP A 185 -16.95 -30.73 5.41
N ASP A 186 -17.36 -31.16 6.60
CA ASP A 186 -18.24 -30.52 7.58
C ASP A 186 -17.96 -29.02 7.79
N ASP A 187 -18.90 -28.17 7.36
CA ASP A 187 -18.91 -26.70 7.39
C ASP A 187 -19.11 -26.11 8.82
N SER A 188 -18.64 -26.82 9.85
CA SER A 188 -18.80 -26.42 11.25
C SER A 188 -17.76 -25.38 11.72
N GLY A 189 -16.75 -25.05 10.90
CA GLY A 189 -15.69 -24.08 11.23
C GLY A 189 -15.87 -22.64 10.69
N MET A 190 -16.79 -22.43 9.74
CA MET A 190 -17.03 -21.13 9.09
C MET A 190 -18.33 -20.43 9.54
N SER A 191 -19.13 -21.10 10.37
CA SER A 191 -20.44 -20.59 10.83
C SER A 191 -20.38 -19.77 12.14
N GLU A 192 -19.34 -19.91 12.98
CA GLU A 192 -19.26 -19.20 14.28
C GLU A 192 -18.73 -17.76 14.21
N ALA A 193 -18.12 -17.33 13.09
CA ALA A 193 -17.64 -15.95 12.95
C ALA A 193 -18.68 -14.99 12.33
N MET A 194 -19.87 -15.49 11.94
CA MET A 194 -20.84 -14.74 11.13
C MET A 194 -22.25 -14.65 11.75
N HIS A 195 -22.43 -15.17 12.97
CA HIS A 195 -23.69 -15.09 13.72
C HIS A 195 -23.73 -13.93 14.73
N ILE A 196 -23.61 -12.69 14.25
CA ILE A 196 -24.22 -11.54 14.93
C ILE A 196 -24.93 -10.68 13.86
N ILE A 197 -26.26 -10.80 13.85
CA ILE A 197 -27.28 -10.02 13.12
C ILE A 197 -27.60 -10.50 11.70
N THR A 198 -28.63 -11.33 11.61
CA THR A 198 -29.58 -11.42 10.49
C THR A 198 -31.00 -11.34 11.09
N PRO A 199 -32.05 -10.93 10.33
CA PRO A 199 -32.71 -11.93 9.48
C PRO A 199 -33.27 -11.45 8.12
N ALA A 200 -33.17 -12.38 7.16
CA ALA A 200 -34.12 -12.77 6.10
C ALA A 200 -34.55 -11.71 5.04
N THR A 201 -34.64 -11.96 3.72
CA THR A 201 -35.03 -13.16 2.94
C THR A 201 -34.51 -13.04 1.49
N SER A 202 -34.23 -14.18 0.86
CA SER A 202 -34.04 -14.35 -0.59
C SER A 202 -35.41 -14.49 -1.28
N THR A 203 -35.54 -14.25 -2.58
CA THR A 203 -35.40 -15.30 -3.60
C THR A 203 -35.43 -14.68 -5.00
N ASP A 204 -34.43 -14.97 -5.83
CA ASP A 204 -34.56 -15.46 -7.21
C ASP A 204 -33.20 -15.40 -7.92
N ALA A 205 -32.71 -16.58 -8.32
CA ALA A 205 -31.54 -16.72 -9.19
C ALA A 205 -31.97 -16.66 -10.67
N PRO A 206 -31.10 -16.17 -11.57
CA PRO A 206 -30.76 -17.04 -12.69
C PRO A 206 -29.30 -17.00 -13.21
N ASN A 207 -28.86 -18.20 -13.60
CA ASN A 207 -28.01 -18.59 -14.73
C ASN A 207 -26.72 -17.81 -15.08
N PHE A 208 -25.59 -18.52 -14.94
CA PHE A 208 -24.30 -18.19 -15.53
C PHE A 208 -24.32 -18.41 -17.06
N GLN A 209 -24.45 -17.33 -17.83
CA GLN A 209 -23.92 -17.28 -19.19
C GLN A 209 -22.69 -16.37 -19.22
N ARG A 210 -21.61 -16.88 -19.80
CA ARG A 210 -20.42 -16.12 -20.19
C ARG A 210 -20.85 -15.15 -21.29
N VAL A 211 -21.00 -13.88 -20.95
CA VAL A 211 -21.32 -12.85 -21.93
C VAL A 211 -20.03 -12.46 -22.64
N ASP A 212 -19.61 -13.27 -23.61
CA ASP A 212 -18.61 -12.88 -24.59
C ASP A 212 -19.31 -12.02 -25.64
N SER A 213 -19.44 -10.72 -25.37
CA SER A 213 -19.95 -9.74 -26.33
C SER A 213 -18.79 -8.98 -26.97
N LEU A 214 -18.93 -8.70 -28.27
CA LEU A 214 -17.92 -8.16 -29.20
C LEU A 214 -17.24 -6.83 -28.78
N LEU A 215 -17.70 -6.19 -27.69
CA LEU A 215 -17.04 -5.05 -27.04
C LEU A 215 -15.77 -5.44 -26.25
N ASN A 216 -15.57 -6.74 -25.94
CA ASN A 216 -14.40 -7.22 -25.19
C ASN A 216 -13.07 -7.16 -25.97
N ASN A 217 -13.08 -7.17 -27.31
CA ASN A 217 -11.82 -7.23 -28.08
C ASN A 217 -10.98 -5.95 -27.97
N ALA A 218 -11.61 -4.78 -27.87
CA ALA A 218 -10.88 -3.52 -27.66
C ALA A 218 -10.28 -3.43 -26.24
N GLY A 219 -10.98 -4.01 -25.24
CA GLY A 219 -10.47 -4.12 -23.87
C GLY A 219 -9.26 -5.05 -23.78
N LEU A 220 -9.33 -6.22 -24.41
CA LEU A 220 -8.22 -7.17 -24.50
C LEU A 220 -6.98 -6.55 -25.16
N PHE A 221 -7.17 -5.79 -26.24
CA PHE A 221 -6.06 -5.10 -26.92
C PHE A 221 -5.37 -4.07 -26.01
N LEU A 222 -6.13 -3.34 -25.18
CA LEU A 222 -5.58 -2.38 -24.22
C LEU A 222 -4.87 -3.08 -23.05
N GLU A 223 -5.40 -4.20 -22.57
CA GLU A 223 -4.78 -5.00 -21.50
C GLU A 223 -3.41 -5.54 -21.91
N GLU A 224 -3.25 -5.98 -23.17
CA GLU A 224 -1.97 -6.44 -23.71
C GLU A 224 -0.93 -5.32 -23.84
N GLN A 225 -1.39 -4.08 -24.08
CA GLN A 225 -0.53 -2.90 -24.20
C GLN A 225 -0.17 -2.24 -22.87
N ASP A 226 -0.89 -2.55 -21.80
CA ASP A 226 -0.72 -1.90 -20.49
C ASP A 226 0.55 -2.42 -19.78
N PRO A 227 1.62 -1.61 -19.64
CA PRO A 227 2.85 -2.03 -18.98
C PRO A 227 2.70 -2.17 -17.46
N TYR A 228 1.70 -1.54 -16.84
CA TYR A 228 1.51 -1.54 -15.39
C TYR A 228 0.70 -2.72 -14.88
N GLY A 229 -0.06 -3.40 -15.75
CA GLY A 229 -0.89 -4.54 -15.39
C GLY A 229 -2.05 -4.15 -14.47
N VAL A 230 -2.75 -3.07 -14.80
CA VAL A 230 -3.85 -2.48 -14.03
C VAL A 230 -5.06 -3.41 -13.96
N THR A 231 -5.47 -4.01 -15.08
CA THR A 231 -6.70 -4.80 -15.11
C THR A 231 -6.61 -6.00 -14.16
N GLY A 232 -7.62 -6.14 -13.31
CA GLY A 232 -7.73 -7.27 -12.38
C GLY A 232 -8.44 -6.91 -11.09
N THR A 233 -8.42 -7.85 -10.15
CA THR A 233 -8.92 -7.66 -8.79
C THR A 233 -7.79 -7.23 -7.88
N TRP A 234 -8.03 -6.19 -7.08
CA TRP A 234 -7.09 -5.64 -6.12
C TRP A 234 -7.72 -5.59 -4.73
N ALA A 235 -6.92 -5.80 -3.70
CA ALA A 235 -7.27 -5.37 -2.36
C ALA A 235 -6.75 -3.95 -2.13
N ARG A 236 -7.48 -3.21 -1.31
CA ARG A 236 -7.12 -1.90 -0.82
C ARG A 236 -7.37 -1.82 0.68
N ILE A 237 -6.50 -1.12 1.37
CA ILE A 237 -6.73 -0.68 2.74
C ILE A 237 -6.65 0.84 2.82
N VAL A 238 -7.44 1.40 3.72
CA VAL A 238 -7.32 2.79 4.18
C VAL A 238 -7.34 2.78 5.70
N CYS A 239 -6.42 3.52 6.31
CA CYS A 239 -6.51 3.84 7.74
C CYS A 239 -6.85 5.32 7.91
N PHE A 240 -7.57 5.64 8.98
CA PHE A 240 -7.98 7.01 9.27
C PHE A 240 -8.19 7.23 10.77
N LEU A 241 -7.93 8.45 11.22
CA LEU A 241 -8.37 8.93 12.53
C LEU A 241 -9.81 9.44 12.44
N ASP A 242 -10.51 9.45 13.57
CA ASP A 242 -11.73 10.24 13.67
C ASP A 242 -11.41 11.71 13.31
N TYR A 243 -12.35 12.39 12.65
CA TYR A 243 -12.13 13.76 12.22
C TYR A 243 -11.83 14.69 13.41
N THR A 244 -12.50 14.47 14.54
CA THR A 244 -12.30 15.23 15.77
C THR A 244 -10.85 15.09 16.23
N ASP A 245 -10.36 13.86 16.36
CA ASP A 245 -8.98 13.58 16.77
C ASP A 245 -7.94 14.17 15.80
N LEU A 246 -8.18 14.05 14.49
CA LEU A 246 -7.32 14.62 13.46
C LEU A 246 -7.26 16.15 13.57
N TYR A 247 -8.42 16.77 13.77
CA TYR A 247 -8.54 18.23 13.89
C TYR A 247 -7.83 18.73 15.15
N HIS A 248 -8.06 18.08 16.30
CA HIS A 248 -7.39 18.40 17.57
C HIS A 248 -5.86 18.30 17.44
N PHE A 249 -5.37 17.24 16.79
CA PHE A 249 -3.94 17.04 16.56
C PHE A 249 -3.29 18.16 15.71
N ASN A 250 -4.01 18.68 14.71
CA ASN A 250 -3.45 19.64 13.76
C ASN A 250 -3.65 21.11 14.15
N PHE A 251 -4.77 21.46 14.80
CA PHE A 251 -5.25 22.84 14.88
C PHE A 251 -5.56 23.37 16.28
N GLU A 252 -5.71 22.52 17.31
CA GLU A 252 -6.11 23.01 18.63
C GLU A 252 -4.94 23.53 19.48
N ASN A 253 -3.76 22.94 19.32
CA ASN A 253 -2.55 23.34 20.05
C ASN A 253 -1.80 24.47 19.34
N ASP A 254 -0.85 25.10 20.06
CA ASP A 254 0.03 26.12 19.50
C ASP A 254 0.71 25.62 18.21
N PRO A 255 0.85 26.47 17.17
CA PRO A 255 1.46 26.07 15.91
C PRO A 255 2.89 25.55 16.13
N VAL A 256 3.13 24.29 15.76
CA VAL A 256 4.46 23.72 15.67
C VAL A 256 5.14 24.32 14.42
N PRO A 257 6.41 24.76 14.48
CA PRO A 257 7.16 25.21 13.30
C PRO A 257 7.26 24.12 12.22
N ASP A 258 7.20 24.50 10.94
CA ASP A 258 7.15 23.56 9.81
C ASP A 258 8.39 22.66 9.70
N ASP A 259 9.54 23.14 10.18
CA ASP A 259 10.81 22.40 10.24
C ASP A 259 10.89 21.42 11.43
N GLN A 260 9.89 21.42 12.32
CA GLN A 260 9.85 20.58 13.51
C GLN A 260 8.82 19.45 13.39
N PRO A 261 9.20 18.21 13.75
CA PRO A 261 8.25 17.11 13.82
C PRO A 261 7.26 17.33 14.98
N ARG A 262 6.01 16.91 14.77
CA ARG A 262 5.00 16.86 15.84
C ARG A 262 5.28 15.71 16.80
N GLU A 263 4.87 15.89 18.05
CA GLU A 263 4.86 14.85 19.08
C GLU A 263 4.10 13.58 18.64
N PRO A 264 4.48 12.39 19.15
CA PRO A 264 3.85 11.14 18.78
C PRO A 264 2.37 11.12 19.17
N ILE A 265 1.54 10.55 18.29
CA ILE A 265 0.11 10.37 18.55
C ILE A 265 -0.19 8.89 18.77
N SER A 266 -0.86 8.56 19.87
CA SER A 266 -1.25 7.19 20.25
C SER A 266 -2.71 6.87 19.93
N THR A 267 -3.47 7.85 19.40
CA THR A 267 -4.85 7.67 18.98
C THR A 267 -4.99 6.52 18.01
N GLN A 268 -5.99 5.69 18.24
CA GLN A 268 -6.21 4.48 17.46
C GLN A 268 -6.88 4.81 16.12
N GLU A 269 -6.30 4.35 15.02
CA GLU A 269 -6.95 4.44 13.71
C GLU A 269 -8.09 3.43 13.54
N ALA A 270 -9.07 3.81 12.74
CA ALA A 270 -9.94 2.86 12.06
C ALA A 270 -9.27 2.35 10.78
N ILE A 271 -9.55 1.11 10.40
CA ILE A 271 -9.09 0.48 9.15
C ILE A 271 -10.30 -0.02 8.34
N ARG A 272 -10.28 0.19 7.02
CA ARG A 272 -11.25 -0.42 6.10
C ARG A 272 -10.53 -1.27 5.05
N PHE A 273 -11.03 -2.49 4.85
CA PHE A 273 -10.64 -3.38 3.76
C PHE A 273 -11.62 -3.25 2.60
N ILE A 274 -11.08 -3.11 1.41
CA ILE A 274 -11.82 -2.79 0.19
C ILE A 274 -11.34 -3.72 -0.92
N THR A 275 -12.27 -4.23 -1.72
CA THR A 275 -11.98 -4.95 -2.96
C THR A 275 -12.26 -4.04 -4.14
N LEU A 276 -11.32 -4.00 -5.08
CA LEU A 276 -11.44 -3.23 -6.31
C LEU A 276 -11.40 -4.18 -7.51
N ASN A 277 -12.27 -3.91 -8.48
CA ASN A 277 -12.17 -4.48 -9.81
C ASN A 277 -11.78 -3.36 -10.75
N LEU A 278 -10.54 -3.35 -11.25
CA LEU A 278 -10.01 -2.31 -12.11
C LEU A 278 -9.92 -2.82 -13.55
N ARG A 279 -10.16 -1.94 -14.52
CA ARG A 279 -9.98 -2.19 -15.95
C ARG A 279 -9.29 -1.00 -16.59
N VAL A 280 -8.34 -1.29 -17.48
CA VAL A 280 -7.78 -0.29 -18.39
C VAL A 280 -8.90 0.25 -19.28
N ARG A 281 -8.93 1.58 -19.42
CA ARG A 281 -9.91 2.30 -20.24
C ARG A 281 -9.25 2.96 -21.45
N ARG A 282 -8.03 3.47 -21.28
CA ARG A 282 -7.34 4.28 -22.28
C ARG A 282 -5.85 4.30 -22.00
N ILE A 283 -5.04 4.32 -23.04
CA ILE A 283 -3.58 4.48 -22.96
C ILE A 283 -3.21 5.65 -23.86
N GLU A 284 -2.35 6.53 -23.38
CA GLU A 284 -1.82 7.67 -24.13
C GLU A 284 -0.31 7.81 -23.93
N PRO A 285 0.41 8.46 -24.87
CA PRO A 285 1.81 8.81 -24.67
C PRO A 285 2.02 9.65 -23.39
N PRO A 286 3.22 9.61 -22.79
CA PRO A 286 3.54 10.45 -21.64
C PRO A 286 3.40 11.94 -21.98
N GLY A 287 2.94 12.73 -21.01
CA GLY A 287 2.93 14.18 -21.11
C GLY A 287 4.32 14.78 -20.89
N PRO A 288 4.51 16.09 -21.11
CA PRO A 288 5.81 16.74 -20.94
C PRO A 288 6.36 16.71 -19.51
N GLY A 289 5.49 16.57 -18.49
CA GLY A 289 5.87 16.49 -17.07
C GLY A 289 5.95 15.08 -16.52
N ASP A 290 5.85 14.06 -17.38
CA ASP A 290 5.92 12.64 -17.02
C ASP A 290 7.30 12.07 -17.39
N GLY A 291 7.64 10.88 -16.86
CA GLY A 291 8.74 10.07 -17.37
C GLY A 291 8.44 9.60 -18.80
N GLN A 292 9.44 9.65 -19.68
CA GLN A 292 9.22 9.47 -21.12
C GLN A 292 9.31 8.01 -21.60
N GLU A 293 9.62 7.06 -20.70
CA GLU A 293 9.80 5.65 -21.05
C GLU A 293 8.49 4.86 -21.08
N LEU A 294 7.47 5.33 -20.35
CA LEU A 294 6.21 4.62 -20.16
C LEU A 294 4.99 5.51 -20.48
N PRO A 295 3.89 4.94 -21.02
CA PRO A 295 2.67 5.68 -21.31
C PRO A 295 1.89 6.06 -20.05
N VAL A 296 0.90 6.94 -20.19
CA VAL A 296 -0.13 7.14 -19.16
C VAL A 296 -1.28 6.17 -19.40
N VAL A 297 -1.60 5.35 -18.40
CA VAL A 297 -2.70 4.39 -18.43
C VAL A 297 -3.85 4.88 -17.57
N HIS A 298 -5.03 5.03 -18.17
CA HIS A 298 -6.26 5.42 -17.50
C HIS A 298 -7.08 4.19 -17.18
N PHE A 299 -7.62 4.13 -15.97
CA PHE A 299 -8.44 3.00 -15.54
C PHE A 299 -9.76 3.43 -14.92
N THR A 300 -10.71 2.50 -14.91
CA THR A 300 -11.97 2.61 -14.20
C THR A 300 -12.35 1.29 -13.57
N GLY A 301 -13.26 1.31 -12.60
CA GLY A 301 -13.60 0.12 -11.85
C GLY A 301 -14.70 0.31 -10.83
N THR A 302 -14.88 -0.71 -10.02
CA THR A 302 -15.77 -0.71 -8.86
C THR A 302 -14.96 -0.96 -7.59
N SER A 303 -15.39 -0.35 -6.50
CA SER A 303 -14.83 -0.45 -5.16
C SER A 303 -15.91 -0.92 -4.20
N ARG A 304 -15.61 -1.92 -3.36
CA ARG A 304 -16.54 -2.50 -2.40
C ARG A 304 -15.89 -2.76 -1.06
N SER A 305 -16.51 -2.29 0.02
CA SER A 305 -16.09 -2.59 1.39
C SER A 305 -16.28 -4.07 1.72
N MET A 306 -15.32 -4.68 2.43
CA MET A 306 -15.42 -6.07 2.91
C MET A 306 -16.20 -6.22 4.23
N HIS A 307 -16.38 -5.13 5.00
CA HIS A 307 -16.93 -5.21 6.37
C HIS A 307 -18.27 -4.49 6.58
N ALA A 308 -18.81 -3.86 5.54
CA ALA A 308 -20.04 -3.07 5.65
C ALA A 308 -20.81 -3.02 4.33
N SER A 309 -20.98 -4.15 3.64
CA SER A 309 -21.62 -4.19 2.32
C SER A 309 -23.04 -3.62 2.28
N TRP A 310 -23.71 -3.52 3.44
CA TRP A 310 -25.03 -2.92 3.64
C TRP A 310 -25.02 -1.38 3.76
N ASP A 311 -23.88 -0.73 3.98
CA ASP A 311 -23.76 0.73 4.05
C ASP A 311 -23.85 1.33 2.62
N PRO A 312 -24.74 2.29 2.33
CA PRO A 312 -24.81 2.96 1.03
C PRO A 312 -23.49 3.61 0.59
N ASN A 313 -22.62 3.98 1.54
CA ASN A 313 -21.27 4.49 1.30
C ASN A 313 -20.19 3.39 1.25
N ALA A 314 -20.57 2.11 1.22
CA ALA A 314 -19.63 0.99 1.16
C ALA A 314 -19.12 0.71 -0.25
N ASN A 315 -19.90 1.10 -1.25
CA ASN A 315 -19.63 0.81 -2.65
C ASN A 315 -19.43 2.13 -3.42
N SER A 316 -18.38 2.19 -4.22
CA SER A 316 -18.09 3.33 -5.07
C SER A 316 -17.65 2.89 -6.45
N LYS A 317 -17.78 3.77 -7.43
CA LYS A 317 -16.99 3.66 -8.66
C LYS A 317 -15.59 4.18 -8.37
N ILE A 318 -14.61 3.70 -9.11
CA ILE A 318 -13.25 4.21 -9.05
C ILE A 318 -12.78 4.54 -10.46
N ARG A 319 -12.01 5.61 -10.58
CA ARG A 319 -11.25 5.95 -11.80
C ARG A 319 -9.87 6.45 -11.40
N GLY A 320 -8.93 6.43 -12.34
CA GLY A 320 -7.61 6.92 -12.04
C GLY A 320 -6.65 6.83 -13.21
N THR A 321 -5.40 7.17 -12.93
CA THR A 321 -4.29 7.10 -13.88
C THR A 321 -3.06 6.47 -13.24
N VAL A 322 -2.30 5.76 -14.04
CA VAL A 322 -0.96 5.27 -13.74
C VAL A 322 0.01 5.89 -14.73
N ARG A 323 1.13 6.40 -14.25
CA ARG A 323 2.16 7.04 -15.08
C ARG A 323 3.53 6.97 -14.42
N GLN A 324 4.58 7.21 -15.20
CA GLN A 324 5.94 7.38 -14.68
C GLN A 324 6.18 8.84 -14.29
N THR A 325 6.80 9.10 -13.15
CA THR A 325 7.32 10.44 -12.80
C THR A 325 8.58 10.73 -13.63
N PRO A 326 9.03 12.00 -13.72
CA PRO A 326 10.30 12.33 -14.39
C PRO A 326 11.51 11.55 -13.85
N GLU A 327 11.44 11.13 -12.60
CA GLU A 327 12.47 10.40 -11.85
C GLU A 327 12.34 8.88 -11.98
N GLY A 328 11.45 8.39 -12.83
CA GLY A 328 11.30 6.98 -13.14
C GLY A 328 10.40 6.18 -12.19
N HIS A 329 9.80 6.81 -11.18
CA HIS A 329 8.88 6.14 -10.25
C HIS A 329 7.48 5.98 -10.85
N VAL A 330 6.75 4.94 -10.45
CA VAL A 330 5.37 4.72 -10.95
C VAL A 330 4.37 5.33 -9.98
N ARG A 331 3.70 6.39 -10.42
CA ARG A 331 2.68 7.12 -9.68
C ARG A 331 1.28 6.65 -10.07
N TRP A 332 0.47 6.38 -9.04
CA TRP A 332 -0.94 6.03 -9.14
C TRP A 332 -1.79 7.12 -8.52
N THR A 333 -2.71 7.67 -9.31
CA THR A 333 -3.73 8.61 -8.84
C THR A 333 -5.10 7.96 -8.99
N SER A 334 -5.93 7.97 -7.94
CA SER A 334 -7.29 7.41 -8.00
C SER A 334 -8.32 8.32 -7.34
N PHE A 335 -9.56 8.20 -7.82
CA PHE A 335 -10.73 8.94 -7.35
C PHE A 335 -11.85 7.96 -6.99
N SER A 336 -12.36 8.05 -5.76
CA SER A 336 -13.54 7.30 -5.31
C SER A 336 -14.79 8.13 -5.58
N ILE A 337 -15.72 7.56 -6.34
CA ILE A 337 -16.93 8.22 -6.83
C ILE A 337 -18.16 7.60 -6.16
N PHE A 338 -18.88 8.39 -5.38
CA PHE A 338 -20.11 8.01 -4.69
C PHE A 338 -21.28 8.80 -5.25
N HIS A 339 -22.34 8.12 -5.66
CA HIS A 339 -23.54 8.75 -6.25
C HIS A 339 -23.23 9.71 -7.42
N GLY A 340 -22.16 9.44 -8.19
CA GLY A 340 -21.74 10.27 -9.31
C GLY A 340 -20.73 11.36 -8.94
N GLU A 341 -20.53 11.63 -7.65
CA GLU A 341 -19.63 12.65 -7.14
C GLU A 341 -18.32 12.05 -6.66
N GLU A 342 -17.21 12.66 -7.05
CA GLU A 342 -15.91 12.35 -6.46
C GLU A 342 -15.92 12.80 -5.00
N ARG A 343 -15.33 12.00 -4.11
CA ARG A 343 -15.21 12.35 -2.68
C ARG A 343 -13.79 12.23 -2.18
N TRP A 344 -13.16 11.12 -2.51
CA TRP A 344 -11.82 10.81 -2.03
C TRP A 344 -10.86 10.71 -3.20
N ARG A 345 -9.68 11.28 -3.03
CA ARG A 345 -8.54 11.11 -3.91
C ARG A 345 -7.48 10.26 -3.22
N SER A 346 -6.60 9.64 -4.00
CA SER A 346 -5.41 8.99 -3.47
C SER A 346 -4.23 9.17 -4.42
N GLU A 347 -3.05 9.36 -3.84
CA GLU A 347 -1.77 9.52 -4.53
C GLU A 347 -0.81 8.49 -3.96
N CYS A 348 -0.39 7.55 -4.81
CA CYS A 348 0.39 6.39 -4.39
C CYS A 348 1.60 6.17 -5.29
N VAL A 349 2.61 5.52 -4.74
CA VAL A 349 3.83 5.08 -5.41
C VAL A 349 3.85 3.57 -5.42
N GLN A 350 4.12 2.97 -6.59
CA GLN A 350 4.32 1.53 -6.68
C GLN A 350 5.62 1.12 -6.00
N VAL A 351 5.56 0.08 -5.18
CA VAL A 351 6.73 -0.45 -4.48
C VAL A 351 7.35 -1.58 -5.31
N GLY A 352 8.66 -1.49 -5.53
CA GLY A 352 9.40 -2.44 -6.38
C GLY A 352 9.23 -2.16 -7.87
N GLY A 353 9.54 -3.15 -8.70
CA GLY A 353 9.51 -3.03 -10.16
C GLY A 353 8.11 -2.99 -10.77
N LEU A 354 8.02 -2.80 -12.09
CA LEU A 354 6.74 -2.87 -12.83
C LEU A 354 6.04 -4.19 -12.57
N ARG A 355 4.72 -4.19 -12.32
CA ARG A 355 3.93 -5.40 -12.02
C ARG A 355 4.48 -6.21 -10.83
N SER A 356 5.09 -5.51 -9.88
CA SER A 356 5.53 -6.05 -8.59
C SER A 356 4.33 -6.55 -7.77
N ALA A 357 4.56 -7.59 -6.98
CA ALA A 357 3.53 -8.15 -6.09
C ALA A 357 3.39 -7.33 -4.79
N ARG A 358 4.29 -6.37 -4.53
CA ARG A 358 4.22 -5.48 -3.35
C ARG A 358 3.07 -4.48 -3.40
N GLY A 359 2.54 -4.22 -4.59
CA GLY A 359 1.49 -3.23 -4.78
C GLY A 359 2.00 -1.79 -4.68
N MET A 360 1.18 -0.90 -4.15
CA MET A 360 1.45 0.53 -4.03
C MET A 360 1.08 1.05 -2.64
N LEU A 361 1.82 2.06 -2.18
CA LEU A 361 1.64 2.74 -0.90
C LEU A 361 1.42 4.24 -1.15
N GLY A 362 0.64 4.91 -0.32
CA GLY A 362 0.49 6.34 -0.43
C GLY A 362 -0.53 6.92 0.53
N THR A 363 -1.09 8.05 0.13
CA THR A 363 -2.08 8.80 0.92
C THR A 363 -3.44 8.77 0.24
N TRP A 364 -4.49 8.85 1.04
CA TRP A 364 -5.83 9.21 0.60
C TRP A 364 -6.24 10.51 1.31
N PHE A 365 -7.05 11.33 0.65
CA PHE A 365 -7.47 12.64 1.15
C PHE A 365 -8.75 13.13 0.46
N ASP A 366 -9.31 14.24 0.95
CA ASP A 366 -10.44 14.92 0.34
C ASP A 366 -10.15 15.35 -1.12
N LYS A 367 -11.11 15.17 -2.03
CA LYS A 367 -10.89 15.44 -3.45
C LYS A 367 -10.55 16.90 -3.78
N ASP A 368 -11.00 17.84 -2.96
CA ASP A 368 -10.92 19.27 -3.21
C ASP A 368 -9.69 19.91 -2.56
N TYR A 369 -8.75 19.10 -2.07
CA TYR A 369 -7.51 19.59 -1.45
C TYR A 369 -7.78 20.51 -0.26
N SER A 370 -8.83 20.20 0.50
CA SER A 370 -9.18 20.98 1.69
C SER A 370 -8.05 20.88 2.74
N PRO A 371 -7.44 22.00 3.17
CA PRO A 371 -6.34 21.98 4.15
C PRO A 371 -6.72 21.38 5.51
N GLU A 372 -7.99 21.52 5.90
CA GLU A 372 -8.56 20.87 7.09
C GLU A 372 -9.24 19.52 6.77
N GLY A 373 -9.19 19.10 5.51
CA GLY A 373 -9.80 17.88 5.03
C GLY A 373 -9.16 16.63 5.64
N PRO A 374 -9.91 15.53 5.73
CA PRO A 374 -9.35 14.27 6.20
C PRO A 374 -8.27 13.78 5.24
N ALA A 375 -7.20 13.22 5.81
CA ALA A 375 -6.15 12.53 5.08
C ALA A 375 -5.64 11.34 5.89
N GLY A 376 -5.05 10.36 5.21
CA GLY A 376 -4.47 9.20 5.88
C GLY A 376 -3.76 8.26 4.93
N PRO A 377 -3.18 7.16 5.44
CA PRO A 377 -2.43 6.23 4.61
C PRO A 377 -3.35 5.24 3.89
N THR A 378 -2.93 4.81 2.70
CA THR A 378 -3.61 3.80 1.91
C THR A 378 -2.61 2.89 1.21
N ALA A 379 -3.04 1.67 0.91
CA ALA A 379 -2.29 0.77 0.05
C ALA A 379 -3.22 -0.07 -0.81
N PHE A 380 -2.69 -0.51 -1.94
CA PHE A 380 -3.36 -1.37 -2.89
C PHE A 380 -2.41 -2.49 -3.30
N TRP A 381 -2.91 -3.72 -3.44
CA TRP A 381 -2.14 -4.82 -4.01
C TRP A 381 -3.02 -5.72 -4.86
N LYS A 382 -2.44 -6.24 -5.94
CA LYS A 382 -3.17 -7.07 -6.88
C LYS A 382 -3.39 -8.46 -6.28
N ILE A 383 -4.59 -8.99 -6.45
CA ILE A 383 -4.99 -10.33 -6.00
C ILE A 383 -5.06 -11.26 -7.21
N SER A 384 -5.63 -10.79 -8.32
CA SER A 384 -5.84 -11.61 -9.53
C SER A 384 -5.84 -10.74 -10.77
N ASP A 385 -5.42 -11.31 -11.90
CA ASP A 385 -5.64 -10.72 -13.24
C ASP A 385 -7.12 -10.82 -13.66
N SER A 386 -7.88 -11.73 -13.04
CA SER A 386 -9.32 -11.86 -13.26
C SER A 386 -10.12 -10.89 -12.39
N LEU A 387 -11.33 -10.57 -12.85
CA LEU A 387 -12.29 -9.74 -12.12
C LEU A 387 -13.26 -10.64 -11.34
N ILE A 388 -13.32 -10.49 -10.02
CA ILE A 388 -14.24 -11.26 -9.18
C ILE A 388 -15.67 -10.72 -9.38
N LYS A 389 -16.63 -11.63 -9.66
CA LYS A 389 -18.05 -11.28 -9.83
C LYS A 389 -18.64 -10.70 -8.54
N SER A 390 -19.67 -9.87 -8.69
CA SER A 390 -20.27 -9.08 -7.60
C SER A 390 -20.79 -9.86 -6.41
N ASP A 391 -21.16 -11.12 -6.62
CA ASP A 391 -21.91 -11.90 -5.64
C ASP A 391 -20.99 -12.87 -4.88
N GLN A 392 -19.68 -12.86 -5.18
CA GLN A 392 -18.69 -13.63 -4.48
C GLN A 392 -17.95 -12.72 -3.50
N ASN A 393 -18.09 -12.99 -2.20
CA ASN A 393 -17.17 -12.45 -1.21
C ASN A 393 -15.76 -12.89 -1.62
N PRO A 394 -14.81 -11.95 -1.79
CA PRO A 394 -13.45 -12.33 -2.15
C PRO A 394 -12.90 -13.23 -1.05
N PRO A 395 -12.23 -14.34 -1.40
CA PRO A 395 -11.58 -15.16 -0.40
C PRO A 395 -10.56 -14.27 0.34
N LEU A 396 -10.64 -14.27 1.68
CA LEU A 396 -9.52 -13.83 2.49
C LEU A 396 -8.29 -14.59 1.98
N LEU A 397 -7.24 -13.85 1.60
CA LEU A 397 -6.04 -14.37 0.92
C LEU A 397 -5.71 -15.78 1.45
N PRO A 398 -5.74 -16.83 0.60
CA PRO A 398 -5.48 -18.18 1.07
C PRO A 398 -4.08 -18.25 1.68
N LEU A 399 -3.98 -18.92 2.82
CA LEU A 399 -2.72 -19.43 3.36
C LEU A 399 -2.05 -20.24 2.26
N SER A 400 -1.00 -19.72 1.64
CA SER A 400 -0.08 -20.52 0.84
C SER A 400 1.21 -20.76 1.59
#